data_AF-A0A538G8X9-F1
#
_entry.id   AF-A0A538G8X9-F1
#
_cell.length_a   1.000
_cell.length_b   1.000
_cell.length_c   1.000
_cell.angle_alpha   90.00
_cell.angle_beta   90.00
_cell.angle_gamma   90.00
#
_symmetry.space_group_name_H-M   'P 1'
#
loop_
_entity.id
_entity.type
_entity.pdbx_description
1 polymer ?
#
loop_
_entity_poly.entity_id
_entity_poly.type
_entity_poly.pdbx_seq_one_letter_code
_entity_poly.pdbx_strand_id
1 'polypeptide(L)'
;MHPSFATVRKPTLGAVALGVIALALLLILTRASGPGSAFASSHAEAPLISQDPRADNTDLYAFVSPENINTVTMIANYIPLEAPASGPNFYS
;
A
#
# COMPACT_ATOMS: atom_id res chain seq x y z
N MET A 1 -6.93 -22.31 64.53
CA MET A 1 -7.11 -21.35 63.41
C MET A 1 -6.95 -22.13 62.12
N HIS A 2 -8.04 -22.43 61.42
CA HIS A 2 -8.01 -23.12 60.13
C HIS A 2 -8.07 -22.07 59.00
N PRO A 3 -7.16 -22.08 58.01
CA PRO A 3 -7.25 -21.16 56.88
C PRO A 3 -8.40 -21.56 55.95
N SER A 4 -9.31 -20.62 55.67
CA SER A 4 -10.36 -20.79 54.68
C SER A 4 -9.78 -20.53 53.29
N PHE A 5 -9.57 -21.60 52.51
CA PHE A 5 -9.19 -21.46 51.10
C PHE A 5 -10.39 -20.95 50.31
N ALA A 6 -10.30 -19.74 49.79
CA ALA A 6 -11.34 -19.16 48.94
C ALA A 6 -11.57 -20.07 47.72
N THR A 7 -12.71 -20.76 47.70
CA THR A 7 -13.10 -21.60 46.57
C THR A 7 -13.47 -20.68 45.41
N VAL A 8 -12.58 -20.55 44.44
CA VAL A 8 -12.86 -19.80 43.21
C VAL A 8 -14.12 -20.37 42.60
N ARG A 9 -15.17 -19.54 42.50
CA ARG A 9 -16.47 -19.96 41.97
C ARG A 9 -16.27 -20.26 40.48
N LYS A 10 -16.32 -21.54 40.09
CA LYS A 10 -16.28 -22.04 38.70
C LYS A 10 -16.87 -21.13 37.60
N PRO A 11 -18.01 -20.41 37.80
CA PRO A 11 -18.50 -19.43 36.81
C PRO A 11 -17.55 -18.28 36.47
N THR A 12 -16.67 -17.85 37.39
CA THR A 12 -15.70 -16.79 37.12
C THR A 12 -14.58 -17.25 36.19
N LEU A 13 -14.18 -18.51 36.27
CA LEU A 13 -13.20 -19.11 35.36
C LEU A 13 -13.74 -19.21 33.92
N GLY A 14 -15.02 -19.56 33.77
CA GLY A 14 -15.68 -19.60 32.45
C GLY A 14 -15.83 -18.23 31.80
N ALA A 15 -16.19 -17.21 32.59
CA ALA A 15 -16.28 -15.83 32.12
C ALA A 15 -14.92 -15.26 31.68
N VAL A 16 -13.85 -15.57 32.44
CA VAL A 16 -12.48 -15.18 32.07
C VAL A 16 -12.04 -15.88 30.77
N ALA A 17 -12.31 -17.18 30.62
CA ALA A 17 -11.97 -17.91 29.40
C ALA A 17 -12.67 -17.32 28.16
N LEU A 18 -13.96 -17.00 28.27
CA LEU A 18 -14.71 -16.33 27.19
C LEU A 18 -14.16 -14.95 26.86
N GLY A 19 -13.78 -14.16 27.87
CA GLY A 19 -13.14 -12.86 27.69
C GLY A 19 -11.80 -12.97 26.95
N VAL A 20 -10.98 -13.96 27.29
CA VAL A 20 -9.70 -14.22 26.62
C VAL A 20 -9.90 -14.66 25.16
N ILE A 21 -10.89 -15.52 24.89
CA ILE A 21 -11.21 -15.95 23.52
C ILE A 21 -11.73 -14.77 22.69
N ALA A 22 -12.62 -13.95 23.23
CA ALA A 22 -13.14 -12.77 22.55
C ALA A 22 -12.03 -11.76 22.25
N LEU A 23 -11.10 -11.54 23.18
CA LEU A 23 -9.94 -10.67 22.96
C LEU A 23 -8.99 -11.25 21.90
N ALA A 24 -8.72 -12.56 21.93
CA ALA A 24 -7.90 -13.21 20.92
C ALA A 24 -8.52 -13.10 19.52
N LEU A 25 -9.83 -13.30 19.40
CA LEU A 25 -10.56 -13.12 18.14
C LEU A 25 -10.51 -11.66 17.66
N LEU A 26 -10.71 -10.69 18.55
CA LEU A 26 -10.61 -9.27 18.20
C LEU A 26 -9.19 -8.91 17.71
N LEU A 27 -8.16 -9.44 18.36
CA LEU A 27 -6.77 -9.22 17.95
C LEU A 27 -6.48 -9.86 16.59
N ILE A 28 -6.98 -11.06 16.33
CA ILE A 28 -6.84 -11.70 15.02
C ILE A 28 -7.54 -10.88 13.94
N LEU A 29 -8.79 -10.45 14.17
CA LEU A 29 -9.57 -9.69 13.20
C LEU A 29 -9.01 -8.29 12.94
N THR A 30 -8.34 -7.68 13.91
CA THR A 30 -7.73 -6.33 13.76
C THR A 30 -6.28 -6.38 13.25
N ARG A 31 -5.62 -7.53 13.31
CA ARG A 31 -4.24 -7.74 12.82
C ARG A 31 -4.19 -8.52 11.51
N ALA A 32 -5.27 -9.18 11.10
CA ALA A 32 -5.35 -9.89 9.83
C ALA A 32 -5.55 -8.89 8.68
N SER A 33 -4.44 -8.58 8.02
CA SER A 33 -4.38 -8.27 6.59
C SER A 33 -5.25 -7.11 6.11
N GLY A 34 -4.92 -5.89 6.55
CA GLY A 34 -5.14 -4.73 5.67
C GLY A 34 -4.24 -4.83 4.44
N PRO A 35 -4.53 -4.09 3.34
CA PRO A 35 -3.59 -4.01 2.23
C PRO A 35 -2.23 -3.60 2.79
N GLY A 36 -1.19 -4.36 2.45
CA GLY A 36 0.18 -4.01 2.82
C GLY A 36 0.55 -2.63 2.28
N SER A 37 1.65 -2.06 2.77
CA SER A 37 2.16 -0.78 2.25
C SER A 37 2.20 -0.83 0.72
N ALA A 38 1.36 -0.02 0.08
CA ALA A 38 1.38 0.11 -1.37
C ALA A 38 2.57 0.97 -1.77
N PHE A 39 3.35 0.50 -2.74
CA PHE A 39 4.34 1.33 -3.40
C PHE A 39 3.64 2.22 -4.43
N ALA A 40 4.22 3.39 -4.70
CA ALA A 40 3.76 4.22 -5.80
C ALA A 40 4.00 3.47 -7.12
N SER A 41 2.98 3.40 -7.97
CA SER A 41 3.04 2.80 -9.31
C SER A 41 3.80 3.71 -10.27
N SER A 42 4.55 3.13 -11.19
CA SER A 42 5.28 3.86 -12.24
C SER A 42 4.38 4.19 -13.42
N HIS A 43 4.60 5.32 -14.09
CA HIS A 43 3.92 5.69 -15.34
C HIS A 43 4.16 4.64 -16.45
N ALA A 44 5.31 3.97 -16.40
CA ALA A 44 5.67 2.84 -17.26
C ALA A 44 4.79 1.59 -17.09
N GLU A 45 3.96 1.51 -16.03
CA GLU A 45 3.10 0.35 -15.74
C GLU A 45 1.70 0.48 -16.36
N ALA A 46 1.38 1.61 -17.00
CA ALA A 46 0.09 1.77 -17.67
C ALA A 46 -0.06 0.70 -18.79
N PRO A 47 -1.23 0.05 -18.95
CA PRO A 47 -1.35 -1.14 -19.82
C PRO A 47 -0.92 -0.97 -21.28
N LEU A 48 -0.98 0.26 -21.81
CA LEU A 48 -0.55 0.58 -23.18
C LEU A 48 0.90 1.08 -23.24
N ILE A 49 1.38 1.79 -22.22
CA ILE A 49 2.77 2.28 -22.14
C ILE A 49 3.73 1.14 -21.74
N SER A 50 3.30 0.23 -20.87
CA SER A 50 4.04 -0.99 -20.52
C SER A 50 4.33 -1.92 -21.69
N GLN A 51 3.48 -1.88 -22.74
CA GLN A 51 3.70 -2.63 -23.98
C GLN A 51 4.61 -1.90 -24.97
N ASP A 52 4.77 -0.59 -24.83
CA ASP A 52 5.68 0.24 -25.61
C ASP A 52 6.35 1.30 -24.70
N PRO A 53 7.44 0.94 -24.00
CA PRO A 53 8.15 1.87 -23.12
C PRO A 53 8.67 3.12 -23.82
N ARG A 54 8.79 3.11 -25.16
CA ARG A 54 9.17 4.30 -25.94
C ARG A 54 8.04 5.33 -26.04
N ALA A 55 6.81 4.91 -25.78
CA ALA A 55 5.67 5.81 -25.67
C ALA A 55 5.67 6.57 -24.33
N ASP A 56 6.56 6.22 -23.39
CA ASP A 56 6.69 6.92 -22.11
C ASP A 56 7.49 8.23 -22.23
N ASN A 57 7.09 9.24 -21.48
CA ASN A 57 7.79 10.52 -21.33
C ASN A 57 8.21 10.69 -19.87
N THR A 58 9.44 11.11 -19.59
CA THR A 58 9.86 11.28 -18.18
C THR A 58 9.22 12.51 -17.56
N ASP A 59 9.13 13.59 -18.33
CA ASP A 59 8.69 14.89 -17.85
C ASP A 59 8.07 15.71 -18.99
N LEU A 60 7.11 16.56 -18.64
CA LEU A 60 6.54 17.59 -19.50
C LEU A 60 6.54 18.93 -18.76
N TYR A 61 7.15 19.94 -19.37
CA TYR A 61 7.09 21.32 -18.91
C TYR A 61 6.25 22.14 -19.90
N ALA A 62 5.24 22.84 -19.39
CA ALA A 62 4.39 23.70 -20.18
C ALA A 62 4.21 25.05 -19.47
N PHE A 63 4.54 26.14 -20.14
CA PHE A 63 4.41 27.49 -19.60
C PHE A 63 4.07 28.49 -20.69
N VAL A 64 3.34 29.55 -20.32
CA VAL A 64 3.08 30.68 -21.22
C VAL A 64 4.41 31.35 -21.54
N SER A 65 4.67 31.58 -22.82
CA SER A 65 5.94 32.16 -23.24
C SER A 65 6.13 33.56 -22.63
N PRO A 66 7.28 33.85 -21.99
CA PRO A 66 7.55 35.17 -21.42
C PRO A 66 7.69 36.27 -22.49
N GLU A 67 7.92 35.87 -23.74
CA GLU A 67 8.14 36.76 -24.89
C GLU A 67 6.90 36.92 -25.79
N ASN A 68 5.92 36.00 -25.69
CA ASN A 68 4.58 36.19 -26.25
C ASN A 68 3.52 35.48 -25.40
N ILE A 69 2.72 36.25 -24.65
CA ILE A 69 1.73 35.70 -23.72
C ILE A 69 0.55 34.96 -24.40
N ASN A 70 0.44 35.06 -25.73
CA ASN A 70 -0.58 34.33 -26.50
C ASN A 70 -0.08 32.95 -26.95
N THR A 71 1.13 32.54 -26.59
CA THR A 71 1.68 31.22 -26.92
C THR A 71 2.09 30.44 -25.68
N VAL A 72 2.10 29.11 -25.81
CA VAL A 72 2.59 28.18 -24.78
C VAL A 72 3.84 27.49 -25.32
N THR A 73 4.91 27.52 -24.53
CA THR A 73 6.12 26.74 -24.78
C THR A 73 5.98 25.39 -24.10
N MET A 74 6.24 24.32 -24.85
CA MET A 74 6.22 22.94 -24.35
C MET A 74 7.60 22.31 -24.54
N ILE A 75 8.08 21.62 -23.51
CA ILE A 75 9.34 20.85 -23.51
C ILE A 75 9.03 19.46 -22.96
N ALA A 76 9.36 18.42 -23.71
CA ALA A 76 9.14 17.02 -23.33
C ALA A 76 10.46 16.25 -23.36
N ASN A 77 10.67 15.44 -22.32
CA ASN A 77 11.81 14.54 -22.20
C ASN A 77 11.36 13.10 -22.47
N TYR A 78 12.16 12.36 -23.23
CA TYR A 78 11.94 10.95 -23.55
C TYR A 78 13.18 10.15 -23.16
N ILE A 79 13.00 8.89 -22.76
CA ILE A 79 14.08 8.05 -22.25
C ILE A 79 14.84 7.43 -23.44
N PRO A 80 16.14 7.70 -23.62
CA PRO A 80 16.96 6.91 -24.52
C PRO A 80 17.45 5.63 -23.82
N LEU A 81 17.28 4.47 -24.47
CA LEU A 81 17.83 3.16 -24.03
C LEU A 81 17.22 2.55 -22.75
N GLU A 82 15.93 2.74 -22.49
CA GLU A 82 15.28 2.13 -21.33
C GLU A 82 15.25 0.58 -21.42
N ALA A 83 15.60 -0.08 -20.33
CA ALA A 83 15.42 -1.53 -20.18
C ALA A 83 13.92 -1.83 -19.94
N PRO A 84 13.39 -2.98 -20.39
CA PRO A 84 11.96 -3.28 -20.28
C PRO A 84 11.45 -3.15 -18.84
N ALA A 85 10.23 -2.64 -18.68
CA ALA A 85 9.59 -2.40 -17.40
C ALA A 85 9.71 -3.62 -16.44
N SER A 86 10.17 -3.37 -15.22
CA SER A 86 9.93 -4.29 -14.09
C SER A 86 8.50 -4.09 -13.60
N GLY A 87 7.53 -4.54 -14.40
CA GLY A 87 6.13 -4.60 -13.97
C GLY A 87 5.99 -5.47 -12.71
N PRO A 88 4.89 -5.34 -11.96
CA PRO A 88 4.75 -5.92 -10.63
C PRO A 88 4.45 -7.42 -10.73
N ASN A 89 5.42 -8.24 -11.15
CA ASN A 89 5.50 -9.70 -10.95
C ASN A 89 6.76 -10.27 -11.62
N PHE A 90 7.88 -10.31 -10.91
CA PHE A 90 8.90 -11.34 -11.11
C PHE A 90 9.14 -12.02 -9.77
N TYR A 91 8.66 -13.24 -9.66
CA TYR A 91 8.67 -14.11 -8.48
C TYR A 91 9.95 -14.03 -7.63
N SER A 92 9.80 -13.69 -6.34
CA SER A 92 10.34 -14.43 -5.18
C SER A 92 9.81 -13.86 -3.88
#